data_AF-A0A9E4AUZ7-F1
#
_entry.id   AF-A0A9E4AUZ7-F1
#
_cell.length_a   1.000
_cell.length_b   1.000
_cell.length_c   1.000
_cell.angle_alpha   90.00
_cell.angle_beta   90.00
_cell.angle_gamma   90.00
#
_symmetry.space_group_name_H-M   'P 1'
#
loop_
_entity.id
_entity.type
_entity.pdbx_description
1 polymer ?
#
loop_
_entity_poly.entity_id
_entity_poly.type
_entity_poly.pdbx_seq_one_letter_code
_entity_poly.pdbx_strand_id
1 'polypeptide(L)'
;MELLKKSVQSVLEKERIGSPVFLRCVLNVASDSANLLSPVAEMAALANGWMPSSPGRVYAQGGTDATQVTVMVHYVGGQMALLSVNRVEAETAIDIMLVGNKGVIYHETPVGRHYLNATSPQLGATGELTEAITQSLESGQPITLEA
;
A
#
# COMPACT_ATOMS: atom_id res chain seq x y z
N MET A 1 9.81 -6.49 1.44
CA MET A 1 8.35 -6.70 1.60
C MET A 1 7.92 -8.17 1.80
N GLU A 2 8.66 -9.15 1.29
CA GLU A 2 8.21 -10.55 1.19
C GLU A 2 7.75 -11.26 2.48
N LEU A 3 8.42 -11.06 3.62
CA LEU A 3 8.02 -11.72 4.88
C LEU A 3 6.66 -11.23 5.39
N LEU A 4 6.41 -9.93 5.28
CA LEU A 4 5.12 -9.32 5.64
C LEU A 4 4.02 -9.83 4.73
N LYS A 5 4.27 -9.86 3.42
CA LYS A 5 3.37 -10.43 2.41
C LYS A 5 2.99 -11.88 2.74
N LYS A 6 3.97 -12.74 3.00
CA LYS A 6 3.75 -14.15 3.38
C LYS A 6 2.98 -14.30 4.69
N SER A 7 3.27 -13.46 5.67
CA SER A 7 2.61 -13.51 6.99
C SER A 7 1.14 -13.13 6.88
N VAL A 8 0.82 -12.04 6.18
CA VAL A 8 -0.56 -11.62 5.92
C VAL A 8 -1.28 -12.69 5.09
N GLN A 9 -0.65 -13.19 4.02
CA GLN A 9 -1.20 -14.24 3.18
C GLN A 9 -1.60 -15.48 3.98
N SER A 10 -0.75 -15.95 4.90
CA SER A 10 -1.07 -17.10 5.76
C SER A 10 -2.28 -16.87 6.67
N VAL A 11 -2.52 -15.63 7.10
CA VAL A 11 -3.70 -15.27 7.92
C VAL A 11 -4.97 -15.24 7.06
N LEU A 12 -4.87 -14.72 5.83
CA LEU A 12 -5.96 -14.69 4.85
C LEU A 12 -6.39 -16.11 4.44
N GLU A 13 -5.42 -16.99 4.13
CA GLU A 13 -5.67 -18.40 3.79
C GLU A 13 -6.35 -19.19 4.91
N LYS A 14 -6.12 -18.78 6.17
CA LYS A 14 -6.77 -19.37 7.36
C LYS A 14 -8.12 -18.73 7.68
N GLU A 15 -8.61 -17.83 6.84
CA GLU A 15 -9.86 -17.06 6.99
C GLU A 15 -10.02 -16.37 8.35
N ARG A 16 -8.91 -16.04 9.04
CA ARG A 16 -8.95 -15.54 10.43
C ARG A 16 -9.64 -14.18 10.57
N ILE A 17 -9.64 -13.39 9.51
CA ILE A 17 -10.37 -12.11 9.44
C ILE A 17 -11.58 -12.17 8.48
N GLY A 18 -11.91 -13.36 7.97
CA GLY A 18 -12.88 -13.51 6.89
C GLY A 18 -12.38 -12.89 5.58
N SER A 19 -13.28 -12.28 4.81
CA SER A 19 -12.94 -11.64 3.53
C SER A 19 -12.47 -10.20 3.76
N PRO A 20 -11.31 -9.77 3.22
CA PRO A 20 -10.85 -8.38 3.29
C PRO A 20 -11.84 -7.40 2.69
N VAL A 21 -12.05 -6.28 3.37
CA VAL A 21 -12.97 -5.21 2.95
C VAL A 21 -12.31 -3.85 2.87
N PHE A 22 -11.26 -3.61 3.66
CA PHE A 22 -10.55 -2.35 3.67
C PHE A 22 -9.09 -2.52 4.06
N LEU A 23 -8.18 -1.82 3.36
CA LEU A 23 -6.77 -1.73 3.71
C LEU A 23 -6.39 -0.27 3.93
N ARG A 24 -5.70 0.01 5.03
CA ARG A 24 -4.86 1.21 5.16
C ARG A 24 -3.41 0.77 5.22
N CYS A 25 -2.57 1.34 4.36
CA CYS A 25 -1.14 1.12 4.37
C CYS A 25 -0.43 2.47 4.32
N VAL A 26 0.46 2.72 5.28
CA VAL A 26 1.29 3.91 5.35
C VAL A 26 2.75 3.47 5.30
N LEU A 27 3.49 3.95 4.31
CA LEU A 27 4.91 3.70 4.16
C LEU A 27 5.66 5.02 4.29
N ASN A 28 6.51 5.11 5.29
CA ASN A 28 7.47 6.17 5.41
C ASN A 28 8.75 5.70 4.73
N VAL A 29 9.29 6.49 3.79
CA VAL A 29 10.56 6.23 3.10
C VAL A 29 11.57 7.30 3.49
N ALA A 30 12.83 6.90 3.65
CA ALA A 30 13.93 7.82 3.91
C ALA A 30 14.09 8.86 2.78
N SER A 31 14.54 10.06 3.14
CA SER A 31 14.58 11.25 2.29
C SER A 31 15.45 11.16 1.04
N ASP A 32 16.34 10.16 0.95
CA ASP A 32 17.20 9.90 -0.21
C ASP A 32 16.48 9.18 -1.37
N SER A 33 15.23 8.77 -1.19
CA SER A 33 14.42 8.14 -2.24
C SER A 33 14.01 9.14 -3.33
N ALA A 34 14.49 8.89 -4.56
CA ALA A 34 14.38 9.81 -5.69
C ALA A 34 12.94 10.09 -6.18
N ASN A 35 12.02 9.12 -6.10
CA ASN A 35 10.64 9.27 -6.57
C ASN A 35 9.68 8.37 -5.76
N LEU A 36 8.53 8.90 -5.33
CA LEU A 36 7.51 8.18 -4.55
C LEU A 36 6.58 7.27 -5.38
N LEU A 37 6.63 7.34 -6.71
CA LEU A 37 5.79 6.55 -7.63
C LEU A 37 6.02 5.04 -7.52
N SER A 38 7.29 4.61 -7.53
CA SER A 38 7.63 3.19 -7.43
C SER A 38 7.16 2.58 -6.09
N PRO A 39 7.45 3.20 -4.92
CA PRO A 39 6.94 2.73 -3.64
C PRO A 39 5.40 2.63 -3.58
N VAL A 40 4.67 3.62 -4.10
CA VAL A 40 3.20 3.60 -4.03
C VAL A 40 2.60 2.56 -4.99
N ALA A 41 3.23 2.36 -6.16
CA ALA A 41 2.83 1.31 -7.10
C ALA A 41 3.03 -0.09 -6.53
N GLU A 42 4.10 -0.32 -5.77
CA GLU A 42 4.30 -1.59 -5.07
C GLU A 42 3.29 -1.79 -3.95
N MET A 43 2.99 -0.76 -3.17
CA MET A 43 1.92 -0.83 -2.16
C MET A 43 0.57 -1.17 -2.78
N ALA A 44 0.30 -0.66 -3.98
CA ALA A 44 -0.90 -0.99 -4.73
C ALA A 44 -0.90 -2.46 -5.19
N ALA A 45 0.24 -2.98 -5.67
CA ALA A 45 0.37 -4.39 -6.01
C ALA A 45 0.21 -5.30 -4.78
N LEU A 46 0.73 -4.89 -3.62
CA LEU A 46 0.55 -5.60 -2.35
C LEU A 46 -0.92 -5.64 -1.94
N ALA A 47 -1.62 -4.52 -2.05
CA ALA A 47 -3.06 -4.42 -1.78
C ALA A 47 -3.87 -5.32 -2.71
N ASN A 48 -3.57 -5.30 -4.02
CA ASN A 48 -4.24 -6.15 -5.02
C ASN A 48 -4.06 -7.64 -4.73
N GLY A 49 -2.90 -8.05 -4.22
CA GLY A 49 -2.66 -9.44 -3.82
C GLY A 49 -3.47 -9.90 -2.60
N TRP A 50 -3.98 -8.97 -1.78
CA TRP A 50 -4.78 -9.30 -0.58
C TRP A 50 -6.28 -9.11 -0.78
N MET A 51 -6.68 -8.25 -1.71
CA MET A 51 -8.09 -7.98 -1.95
C MET A 51 -8.73 -9.09 -2.79
N PRO A 52 -9.98 -9.48 -2.50
CA PRO A 52 -10.66 -10.58 -3.19
C PRO A 52 -11.20 -10.21 -4.58
N SER A 53 -10.98 -8.99 -5.05
CA SER A 53 -11.54 -8.45 -6.29
C SER A 53 -10.50 -7.62 -7.01
N SER A 54 -10.66 -7.49 -8.33
CA SER A 54 -9.80 -6.63 -9.15
C SER A 54 -10.04 -5.14 -8.86
N PRO A 55 -9.02 -4.29 -9.01
CA PRO A 55 -9.19 -2.84 -8.90
C PRO A 55 -10.09 -2.34 -10.04
N GLY A 56 -11.02 -1.44 -9.74
CA GLY A 56 -11.94 -0.84 -10.72
C GLY A 56 -11.76 0.67 -10.89
N ARG A 57 -11.24 1.36 -9.88
CA ARG A 57 -10.93 2.80 -9.96
C ARG A 57 -9.76 3.16 -9.06
N VAL A 58 -8.92 4.06 -9.52
CA VAL A 58 -7.77 4.59 -8.78
C VAL A 58 -7.90 6.10 -8.67
N TYR A 59 -7.65 6.65 -7.50
CA TYR A 59 -7.52 8.09 -7.30
C TYR A 59 -6.22 8.40 -6.56
N ALA A 60 -5.41 9.29 -7.10
CA ALA A 60 -4.13 9.66 -6.53
C ALA A 60 -4.06 11.17 -6.27
N GLN A 61 -3.42 11.55 -5.17
CA GLN A 61 -3.13 12.93 -4.79
C GLN A 61 -1.70 13.06 -4.26
N GLY A 62 -1.14 14.26 -4.39
CA GLY A 62 0.22 14.58 -3.97
C GLY A 62 1.15 14.80 -5.16
N GLY A 63 2.43 14.50 -4.99
CA GLY A 63 3.42 14.64 -6.05
C GLY A 63 4.55 13.64 -5.88
N THR A 64 5.00 13.07 -6.99
CA THR A 64 6.07 12.05 -7.03
C THR A 64 7.40 12.53 -6.45
N ASP A 65 7.67 13.83 -6.60
CA ASP A 65 8.87 14.49 -6.04
C ASP A 65 8.57 15.26 -4.75
N ALA A 66 7.30 15.29 -4.32
CA ALA A 66 6.86 15.99 -3.12
C ALA A 66 7.12 15.18 -1.84
N THR A 67 6.55 15.62 -0.71
CA THR A 67 6.66 14.93 0.58
C THR A 67 5.77 13.72 0.69
N GLN A 68 4.73 13.61 -0.14
CA GLN A 68 3.74 12.56 -0.02
C GLN A 68 3.04 12.26 -1.35
N VAL A 69 2.74 10.98 -1.55
CA VAL A 69 1.73 10.51 -2.51
C VAL A 69 0.72 9.64 -1.77
N THR A 70 -0.56 9.91 -1.95
CA THR A 70 -1.66 9.10 -1.42
C THR A 70 -2.51 8.59 -2.56
N VAL A 71 -2.81 7.30 -2.55
CA VAL A 71 -3.62 6.59 -3.53
C VAL A 71 -4.78 5.90 -2.84
N MET A 72 -5.98 6.07 -3.37
CA MET A 72 -7.16 5.30 -3.06
C MET A 72 -7.45 4.35 -4.23
N VAL A 73 -7.53 3.05 -3.95
CA VAL A 73 -7.98 2.04 -4.92
C VAL A 73 -9.37 1.58 -4.51
N HIS A 74 -10.34 1.69 -5.41
CA HIS A 74 -11.66 1.09 -5.27
C HIS A 74 -11.69 -0.19 -6.09
N TYR A 75 -12.12 -1.27 -5.47
CA TYR A 75 -12.22 -2.59 -6.10
C TYR A 75 -13.65 -2.82 -6.61
N VAL A 76 -13.79 -3.66 -7.63
CA VAL A 76 -15.10 -3.96 -8.25
C VAL A 76 -16.09 -4.55 -7.23
N GLY A 77 -15.60 -5.31 -6.25
CA GLY A 77 -16.41 -5.88 -5.17
C GLY A 77 -16.80 -4.91 -4.05
N GLY A 78 -16.48 -3.62 -4.18
CA GLY A 78 -16.78 -2.59 -3.18
C GLY A 78 -15.75 -2.45 -2.04
N GLN A 79 -14.67 -3.24 -2.07
CA GLN A 79 -13.53 -3.06 -1.15
C GLN A 79 -12.76 -1.78 -1.51
N MET A 80 -11.96 -1.28 -0.56
CA MET A 80 -11.09 -0.13 -0.80
C MET A 80 -9.71 -0.32 -0.18
N ALA A 81 -8.68 0.28 -0.78
CA ALA A 81 -7.35 0.40 -0.20
C ALA A 81 -6.90 1.86 -0.21
N LEU A 82 -6.55 2.39 0.97
CA LEU A 82 -5.91 3.69 1.16
C LEU A 82 -4.41 3.47 1.39
N LEU A 83 -3.61 4.01 0.48
CA LEU A 83 -2.17 3.77 0.37
C LEU A 83 -1.48 5.12 0.45
N SER A 84 -0.61 5.33 1.44
CA SER A 84 0.11 6.60 1.59
C SER A 84 1.60 6.34 1.70
N VAL A 85 2.37 6.99 0.84
CA VAL A 85 3.83 7.00 0.89
C VAL A 85 4.30 8.39 1.27
N ASN A 86 5.07 8.49 2.34
CA ASN A 86 5.61 9.74 2.86
C ASN A 86 7.13 9.72 2.82
N ARG A 87 7.74 10.82 2.38
CA ARG A 87 9.15 11.08 2.56
C ARG A 87 9.37 11.63 3.97
N VAL A 88 10.26 10.99 4.75
CA VAL A 88 10.58 11.39 6.12
C VAL A 88 12.08 11.48 6.37
N GLU A 89 12.49 12.31 7.32
CA GLU A 89 13.88 12.37 7.84
C GLU A 89 14.10 11.30 8.92
N ALA A 90 13.66 10.08 8.65
CA ALA A 90 13.74 8.94 9.56
C ALA A 90 13.94 7.63 8.76
N GLU A 91 14.06 6.51 9.46
CA GLU A 91 14.18 5.20 8.83
C GLU A 91 12.87 4.77 8.15
N THR A 92 13.01 3.96 7.10
CA THR A 92 11.88 3.42 6.36
C THR A 92 11.03 2.51 7.24
N ALA A 93 9.73 2.83 7.36
CA ALA A 93 8.78 2.14 8.23
C ALA A 93 7.44 1.93 7.52
N ILE A 94 6.78 0.81 7.78
CA ILE A 94 5.47 0.46 7.21
C ILE A 94 4.46 0.13 8.30
N ASP A 95 3.27 0.72 8.18
CA ASP A 95 2.12 0.47 9.03
C ASP A 95 0.93 -0.01 8.19
N ILE A 96 0.30 -1.11 8.62
CA ILE A 96 -0.83 -1.74 7.95
C ILE A 96 -1.98 -1.94 8.92
N MET A 97 -3.17 -1.62 8.45
CA MET A 97 -4.43 -2.05 9.02
C MET A 97 -5.25 -2.71 7.93
N LEU A 98 -5.38 -4.04 7.97
CA LEU A 98 -6.20 -4.82 7.04
C LEU A 98 -7.46 -5.29 7.76
N VAL A 99 -8.60 -4.73 7.38
CA VAL A 99 -9.91 -5.04 7.92
C VAL A 99 -10.57 -6.07 7.02
N GLY A 100 -11.01 -7.18 7.63
CA GLY A 100 -11.91 -8.13 7.02
C GLY A 100 -13.26 -8.14 7.75
N ASN A 101 -14.25 -8.82 7.17
CA ASN A 101 -15.60 -8.87 7.74
C ASN A 101 -15.72 -9.67 9.05
N LYS A 102 -14.66 -10.34 9.52
CA LYS A 102 -14.63 -11.08 10.79
C LYS A 102 -13.48 -10.66 11.72
N GLY A 103 -12.67 -9.67 11.36
CA GLY A 103 -11.52 -9.27 12.18
C GLY A 103 -10.59 -8.28 11.50
N VAL A 104 -9.49 -7.94 12.17
CA VAL A 104 -8.50 -6.96 11.69
C VAL A 104 -7.08 -7.47 11.93
N ILE A 105 -6.18 -7.23 10.97
CA ILE A 105 -4.73 -7.40 11.12
C ILE A 105 -4.10 -6.02 11.29
N TYR A 106 -3.25 -5.88 12.30
CA TYR A 106 -2.39 -4.73 12.50
C TYR A 106 -0.94 -5.15 12.36
N HIS A 107 -0.17 -4.33 11.65
CA HIS A 107 1.28 -4.38 11.65
C HIS A 107 1.78 -2.95 11.74
N GLU A 108 2.70 -2.71 12.64
CA GLU A 108 3.38 -1.43 12.78
C GLU A 108 4.87 -1.73 12.85
N THR A 109 5.68 -0.97 12.12
CA THR A 109 7.13 -1.09 12.25
C THR A 109 7.52 -0.49 13.60
N PRO A 110 8.15 -1.25 14.52
CA PRO A 110 8.44 -0.76 15.86
C PRO A 110 9.33 0.50 15.81
N VAL A 111 8.97 1.56 16.53
CA VAL A 111 9.81 2.76 16.66
C VAL A 111 10.79 2.66 17.84
N GLY A 112 12.05 3.10 17.68
CA GLY A 112 13.04 3.23 18.77
C GLY A 112 14.11 2.12 18.85
N ARG A 113 14.79 1.97 20.01
CA ARG A 113 16.00 1.10 20.20
C ARG A 113 15.80 -0.41 19.92
N HIS A 114 14.58 -0.87 19.67
CA HIS A 114 14.28 -2.26 19.31
C HIS A 114 14.38 -2.52 17.79
N TYR A 115 14.82 -1.52 17.01
CA TYR A 115 14.99 -1.59 15.56
C TYR A 115 16.13 -2.49 15.06
N LEU A 116 17.06 -2.90 15.92
CA LEU A 116 18.31 -3.56 15.48
C LEU A 116 18.10 -4.87 14.69
N ASN A 117 16.88 -5.44 14.71
CA ASN A 117 16.51 -6.64 13.97
C ASN A 117 15.36 -6.42 12.96
N ALA A 118 14.88 -5.18 12.77
CA ALA A 118 13.81 -4.90 11.83
C ALA A 118 14.40 -4.78 10.42
N THR A 119 14.04 -5.72 9.54
CA THR A 119 14.43 -5.64 8.14
C THR A 119 13.62 -4.55 7.47
N SER A 120 14.29 -3.46 7.03
CA SER A 120 13.63 -2.41 6.25
C SER A 120 12.87 -3.02 5.07
N PRO A 121 11.66 -2.53 4.75
CA PRO A 121 10.91 -3.01 3.61
C PRO A 121 11.73 -2.77 2.33
N GLN A 122 12.25 -3.84 1.74
CA GLN A 122 12.81 -3.77 0.38
C GLN A 122 11.66 -3.58 -0.61
N LEU A 123 11.80 -2.54 -1.43
CA LEU A 123 10.84 -2.14 -2.45
C LEU A 123 11.27 -2.65 -3.84
N GLY A 124 10.32 -3.05 -4.68
CA GLY A 124 10.48 -3.49 -6.06
C GLY A 124 10.28 -2.38 -7.09
N ALA A 125 10.52 -2.68 -8.38
CA ALA A 125 10.65 -1.67 -9.43
C ALA A 125 9.33 -1.12 -9.99
N THR A 126 8.24 -1.91 -10.05
CA THR A 126 7.01 -1.51 -10.74
C THR A 126 5.80 -2.35 -10.33
N GLY A 127 4.64 -1.72 -10.16
CA GLY A 127 3.36 -2.39 -9.87
C GLY A 127 2.33 -2.22 -10.99
N GLU A 128 1.35 -3.11 -11.06
CA GLU A 128 0.33 -3.16 -12.13
C GLU A 128 -0.46 -1.85 -12.31
N LEU A 129 -0.58 -1.04 -11.26
CA LEU A 129 -1.32 0.23 -11.29
C LEU A 129 -0.45 1.47 -11.54
N THR A 130 0.83 1.31 -11.88
CA THR A 130 1.76 2.44 -12.07
C THR A 130 1.22 3.48 -13.04
N GLU A 131 0.75 3.05 -14.21
CA GLU A 131 0.25 3.96 -15.24
C GLU A 131 -1.02 4.71 -14.79
N ALA A 132 -1.98 4.01 -14.19
CA ALA A 132 -3.21 4.61 -13.71
C ALA A 132 -2.96 5.61 -12.56
N ILE A 133 -1.99 5.32 -11.68
CA ILE A 133 -1.58 6.24 -10.61
C ILE A 133 -0.97 7.50 -11.23
N THR A 134 -0.06 7.37 -12.20
CA THR A 134 0.54 8.51 -12.91
C THR A 134 -0.54 9.37 -13.58
N GLN A 135 -1.44 8.76 -14.36
CA GLN A 135 -2.52 9.49 -15.02
C GLN A 135 -3.44 10.21 -14.02
N SER A 136 -3.72 9.59 -12.86
CA SER A 136 -4.53 10.21 -11.81
C SER A 136 -3.82 11.39 -11.16
N LEU A 137 -2.52 11.29 -10.90
CA LEU A 137 -1.70 12.38 -10.35
C LEU A 137 -1.64 13.57 -11.32
N GLU A 138 -1.45 13.32 -12.61
CA GLU A 138 -1.35 14.35 -13.64
C GLU A 138 -2.69 15.06 -13.88
N SER A 139 -3.79 14.30 -13.94
CA SER A 139 -5.12 14.86 -14.20
C SER A 139 -5.81 15.42 -12.94
N GLY A 140 -5.39 14.99 -11.75
CA GLY A 140 -6.10 15.24 -10.49
C GLY A 140 -7.49 14.58 -10.44
N GLN A 141 -7.78 13.64 -11.34
CA GLN A 141 -9.07 12.95 -11.48
C GLN A 141 -8.92 11.45 -11.23
N PRO A 142 -10.00 10.76 -10.80
CA PRO A 142 -9.99 9.31 -10.69
C PRO A 142 -9.92 8.64 -12.07
N ILE A 143 -9.07 7.62 -12.19
CA ILE A 143 -8.93 6.78 -13.38
C ILE A 143 -9.74 5.50 -13.19
N THR A 144 -10.63 5.20 -14.14
CA THR A 144 -11.41 3.95 -14.15
C THR A 144 -10.63 2.89 -14.92
N LEU A 145 -10.58 1.67 -14.38
CA LEU A 145 -9.88 0.55 -14.98
C LEU A 145 -10.90 -0.35 -15.68
N GLU A 146 -10.58 -0.78 -16.90
CA GLU A 146 -11.37 -1.80 -17.59
C GLU A 146 -11.02 -3.18 -16.99
N ALA A 147 -12.06 -3.99 -16.73
CA ALA A 147 -11.95 -5.29 -16.09
C ALA A 147 -11.70 -6.42 -17.10
#